data_AF-A0A7Y0XAY1-F1
#
_entry.id   AF-A0A7Y0XAY1-F1
#
_cell.length_a   1.000
_cell.length_b   1.000
_cell.length_c   1.000
_cell.angle_alpha   90.00
_cell.angle_beta   90.00
_cell.angle_gamma   90.00
#
_symmetry.space_group_name_H-M   'P 1'
#
loop_
_entity.id
_entity.type
_entity.pdbx_description
1 polymer ?
#
loop_
_entity_poly.entity_id
_entity_poly.type
_entity_poly.pdbx_seq_one_letter_code
_entity_poly.pdbx_strand_id
1 'polypeptide(L)'
;GLTPLAGLMMGTRCGDLDPSVIEFLFRKGWEKDEVFEMMNKKSGFLGVSGVTSDARGVLEAMEAGNSRAKLAFEIFTYRVAKYITSYLA
;
A
#
# COMPACT_ATOMS: atom_id res chain seq x y z
N GLY A 1 3.08 -2.13 -15.43
CA GLY A 1 2.37 -0.89 -15.78
C GLY A 1 3.34 0.12 -16.39
N LEU A 2 2.89 1.35 -16.66
CA LEU A 2 3.75 2.42 -17.19
C LEU A 2 4.82 2.88 -16.17
N THR A 3 4.49 2.86 -14.88
CA THR A 3 5.39 3.19 -13.77
C THR A 3 5.48 2.02 -12.78
N PRO A 4 6.46 2.05 -11.86
CA PRO A 4 6.54 1.06 -10.78
C PRO A 4 5.44 1.18 -9.70
N LEU A 5 4.47 2.10 -9.83
CA LEU A 5 3.45 2.33 -8.80
C LEU A 5 2.31 1.30 -8.85
N ALA A 6 1.88 0.91 -10.05
CA ALA A 6 0.81 -0.06 -10.24
C ALA A 6 1.26 -1.46 -9.81
N GLY A 7 0.30 -2.30 -9.40
CA GLY A 7 0.59 -3.66 -8.95
C GLY A 7 0.28 -3.91 -7.48
N LEU A 8 1.17 -4.69 -6.88
CA LEU A 8 1.13 -5.01 -5.46
C LEU A 8 1.30 -3.77 -4.60
N MET A 9 0.69 -3.82 -3.42
CA MET A 9 1.10 -2.95 -2.33
C MET A 9 2.56 -3.27 -1.97
N MET A 10 3.40 -2.25 -1.76
CA MET A 10 4.83 -2.42 -1.46
C MET A 10 5.17 -1.77 -0.11
N GLY A 11 6.47 -1.55 0.17
CA GLY A 11 6.94 -0.87 1.38
C GLY A 11 6.32 0.51 1.59
N THR A 12 6.45 1.39 0.60
CA THR A 12 5.94 2.78 0.66
C THR A 12 4.95 3.14 -0.45
N ARG A 13 4.76 2.24 -1.43
CA ARG A 13 3.89 2.46 -2.59
C ARG A 13 2.53 1.83 -2.37
N CYS A 14 1.47 2.51 -2.81
CA CYS A 14 0.09 2.05 -2.64
C CYS A 14 -0.25 0.79 -3.45
N GLY A 15 0.40 0.56 -4.59
CA GLY A 15 -0.05 -0.45 -5.55
C GLY A 15 -1.33 0.00 -6.25
N ASP A 16 -2.12 -0.97 -6.72
CA ASP A 16 -3.41 -0.68 -7.34
C ASP A 16 -4.36 0.04 -6.38
N LEU A 17 -5.05 1.05 -6.89
CA LEU A 17 -6.08 1.78 -6.18
C LEU A 17 -7.15 2.22 -7.18
N ASP A 18 -8.36 2.46 -6.70
CA ASP A 18 -9.43 3.01 -7.54
C ASP A 18 -9.06 4.44 -7.99
N PRO A 19 -8.95 4.72 -9.31
CA PRO A 19 -8.59 6.05 -9.81
C PRO A 19 -9.47 7.18 -9.24
N SER A 20 -10.72 6.89 -8.86
CA SER A 20 -11.65 7.84 -8.26
C SER A 20 -11.16 8.40 -6.92
N VAL A 21 -10.29 7.68 -6.20
CA VAL A 21 -9.67 8.16 -4.96
C VAL A 21 -8.77 9.37 -5.22
N ILE A 22 -8.10 9.42 -6.37
CA ILE A 22 -7.24 10.57 -6.74
C ILE A 22 -8.09 11.83 -6.89
N GLU A 23 -9.19 11.71 -7.65
CA GLU A 23 -10.16 12.80 -7.82
C GLU A 23 -10.79 13.20 -6.48
N PHE A 24 -11.13 12.23 -5.63
CA PHE A 24 -11.64 12.51 -4.29
C PHE A 24 -10.65 13.33 -3.44
N LEU A 25 -9.36 12.99 -3.47
CA LEU A 25 -8.32 13.73 -2.73
C LEU A 25 -8.15 15.16 -3.24
N PHE A 26 -8.18 15.37 -4.56
CA PHE A 26 -8.17 16.71 -5.14
C PHE A 26 -9.37 17.55 -4.68
N ARG A 27 -10.57 16.95 -4.66
CA ARG A 27 -11.77 17.62 -4.10
C ARG A 27 -11.67 17.91 -2.60
N LYS A 28 -10.81 17.21 -1.88
CA LYS A 28 -10.48 17.50 -0.47
C LYS A 28 -9.37 18.54 -0.31
N GLY A 29 -8.88 19.13 -1.40
CA GLY A 29 -7.88 20.19 -1.38
C GLY A 29 -6.44 19.71 -1.30
N TRP A 30 -6.18 18.43 -1.61
CA TRP A 30 -4.81 17.94 -1.73
C TRP A 30 -4.19 18.39 -3.04
N GLU A 31 -2.93 18.82 -2.98
CA GLU A 31 -2.17 19.20 -4.16
C GLU A 31 -1.68 17.97 -4.94
N LYS A 32 -1.46 18.13 -6.24
CA LYS A 32 -1.00 17.05 -7.12
C LYS A 32 0.26 16.35 -6.58
N ASP A 33 1.24 17.14 -6.14
CA ASP A 33 2.51 16.62 -5.64
C ASP A 33 2.34 15.92 -4.27
N GLU A 34 1.41 16.37 -3.43
CA GLU A 34 1.08 15.70 -2.17
C GLU A 34 0.44 14.33 -2.40
N VAL A 35 -0.50 14.24 -3.34
CA VAL A 35 -1.12 12.96 -3.72
C VAL A 35 -0.06 12.02 -4.33
N PHE A 36 0.80 12.55 -5.20
CA PHE A 36 1.87 11.76 -5.81
C PHE A 36 2.88 11.26 -4.77
N GLU A 37 3.29 12.11 -3.84
CA GLU A 37 4.18 11.75 -2.74
C GLU A 37 3.51 10.71 -1.83
N MET A 38 2.24 10.90 -1.48
CA MET A 38 1.48 9.96 -0.66
C MET A 38 1.45 8.56 -1.30
N MET A 39 1.11 8.48 -2.58
CA MET A 39 1.04 7.20 -3.31
C MET A 39 2.39 6.48 -3.40
N ASN A 40 3.51 7.22 -3.45
CA ASN A 40 4.84 6.63 -3.66
C ASN A 40 5.67 6.42 -2.38
N LYS A 41 5.48 7.28 -1.38
CA LYS A 41 6.39 7.41 -0.23
C LYS A 41 5.70 7.23 1.12
N LYS A 42 4.38 7.44 1.21
CA LYS A 42 3.64 7.41 2.50
C LYS A 42 2.54 6.34 2.54
N SER A 43 2.52 5.43 1.56
CA SER A 43 1.53 4.36 1.42
C SER A 43 2.14 3.00 1.78
N GLY A 44 1.52 1.91 1.34
CA GLY A 44 2.09 0.58 1.46
C GLY A 44 2.10 0.05 2.89
N PHE A 45 3.08 -0.80 3.20
CA PHE A 45 3.36 -1.25 4.56
C PHE A 45 3.50 -0.08 5.53
N LEU A 46 4.26 0.96 5.16
CA LEU A 46 4.45 2.13 6.00
C LEU A 46 3.12 2.83 6.31
N GLY A 47 2.31 3.10 5.28
CA GLY A 47 1.04 3.81 5.44
C GLY A 47 0.02 3.02 6.28
N VAL A 48 -0.14 1.72 6.02
CA VAL A 48 -1.13 0.90 6.73
C VAL A 48 -0.65 0.56 8.14
N SER A 49 0.58 0.04 8.29
CA SER A 49 1.10 -0.35 9.61
C SER A 49 1.39 0.85 10.50
N GLY A 50 1.86 1.97 9.93
CA GLY A 50 2.37 3.11 10.68
C GLY A 50 3.71 2.83 11.39
N VAL A 51 4.38 1.72 11.08
CA VAL A 51 5.61 1.28 11.78
C VAL A 51 6.82 1.46 10.88
N THR A 52 6.90 0.72 9.78
CA THR A 52 8.05 0.72 8.86
C THR A 52 7.61 0.27 7.46
N SER A 53 8.43 0.60 6.45
CA SER A 53 8.28 0.07 5.09
C SER A 53 8.92 -1.32 4.91
N ASP A 54 9.74 -1.77 5.87
CA ASP A 54 10.40 -3.08 5.82
C ASP A 54 9.46 -4.19 6.29
N ALA A 55 9.23 -5.20 5.44
CA ALA A 55 8.35 -6.33 5.77
C ALA A 55 8.79 -7.09 7.03
N ARG A 56 10.09 -7.13 7.34
CA ARG A 56 10.62 -7.78 8.55
C ARG A 56 10.13 -7.07 9.82
N GLY A 57 10.26 -5.75 9.86
CA GLY A 57 9.78 -4.97 11.01
C GLY A 57 8.25 -4.94 11.12
N VAL A 58 7.52 -5.05 10.00
CA VAL A 58 6.06 -5.24 10.04
C VAL A 58 5.71 -6.62 10.62
N LEU A 59 6.42 -7.68 10.23
CA LEU A 59 6.22 -9.03 10.75
C LEU A 59 6.50 -9.09 12.26
N GLU A 60 7.62 -8.53 12.71
CA GLU A 60 7.97 -8.43 14.13
C GLU A 60 6.91 -7.64 14.91
N ALA A 61 6.44 -6.51 14.39
CA ALA A 61 5.38 -5.72 15.03
C ALA A 61 4.06 -6.49 15.09
N MET A 62 3.71 -7.24 14.04
CA MET A 62 2.53 -8.09 14.01
C MET A 62 2.62 -9.20 15.07
N GLU A 63 3.76 -9.88 15.18
CA GLU A 63 4.03 -10.90 16.20
C GLU A 63 4.00 -10.34 17.62
N ALA A 64 4.42 -9.08 17.79
CA ALA A 64 4.29 -8.33 19.04
C ALA A 64 2.85 -7.82 19.34
N GLY A 65 1.86 -8.17 18.51
CA GLY A 65 0.45 -7.87 18.74
C GLY A 65 -0.04 -6.54 18.14
N ASN A 66 0.73 -5.88 17.28
CA ASN A 66 0.28 -4.65 16.61
C ASN A 66 -0.79 -4.96 15.54
N SER A 67 -2.02 -4.51 15.79
CA SER A 67 -3.18 -4.76 14.91
C SER A 67 -3.04 -4.12 13.53
N ARG A 68 -2.39 -2.94 13.43
CA ARG A 68 -2.15 -2.28 12.14
C ARG A 68 -1.09 -2.99 11.32
N ALA A 69 -0.05 -3.52 11.98
CA ALA A 69 0.97 -4.34 11.32
C ALA A 69 0.37 -5.63 10.77
N LYS A 70 -0.50 -6.29 11.55
CA LYS A 70 -1.29 -7.45 11.10
C LYS A 70 -2.11 -7.11 9.86
N LEU A 71 -2.89 -6.04 9.90
CA LEU A 71 -3.71 -5.59 8.76
C LEU A 71 -2.86 -5.31 7.51
N ALA A 72 -1.71 -4.65 7.67
CA ALA A 72 -0.82 -4.38 6.55
C ALA A 72 -0.31 -5.67 5.90
N PHE A 73 0.06 -6.67 6.71
CA PHE A 73 0.52 -7.97 6.22
C PHE A 73 -0.61 -8.78 5.55
N GLU A 74 -1.82 -8.75 6.10
CA GLU A 74 -3.00 -9.40 5.50
C GLU A 74 -3.37 -8.77 4.15
N ILE A 75 -3.36 -7.44 4.03
CA ILE A 75 -3.59 -6.74 2.76
C ILE A 75 -2.52 -7.13 1.73
N PHE A 76 -1.25 -7.16 2.13
CA PHE A 76 -0.16 -7.55 1.25
C PHE A 76 -0.34 -8.96 0.72
N THR A 77 -0.50 -9.94 1.61
CA THR A 77 -0.64 -11.35 1.25
C THR A 77 -1.89 -11.61 0.40
N TYR A 78 -3.01 -10.98 0.72
CA TYR A 78 -4.22 -11.03 -0.11
C TYR A 78 -3.96 -10.51 -1.54
N ARG A 79 -3.30 -9.34 -1.66
CA ARG A 79 -2.97 -8.77 -2.98
C ARG A 79 -2.01 -9.65 -3.77
N VAL A 80 -1.00 -10.23 -3.11
CA VAL A 80 -0.06 -11.18 -3.74
C VAL A 80 -0.81 -12.39 -4.29
N ALA A 81 -1.64 -13.04 -3.47
CA ALA A 81 -2.43 -14.19 -3.88
C ALA A 81 -3.33 -13.86 -5.08
N LYS A 82 -4.08 -12.75 -4.99
CA LYS A 82 -4.94 -12.27 -6.09
C LYS A 82 -4.15 -12.04 -7.38
N TYR A 83 -2.97 -11.42 -7.29
CA TYR A 83 -2.12 -11.16 -8.45
C TYR A 83 -1.59 -12.44 -9.10
N ILE A 84 -1.07 -13.38 -8.29
CA ILE A 84 -0.60 -14.67 -8.79
C ILE A 84 -1.72 -15.38 -9.54
N THR A 85 -2.92 -15.47 -8.94
CA THR A 85 -4.06 -16.12 -9.59
C THR A 85 -4.48 -15.41 -10.88
N SER A 86 -4.41 -14.08 -10.94
CA SER A 86 -4.75 -13.34 -12.16
C SER A 86 -3.82 -13.61 -13.34
N TYR A 87 -2.58 -14.07 -13.09
CA TYR A 87 -1.62 -14.42 -14.14
C TYR A 87 -1.68 -15.89 -14.57
N LEU A 88 -2.44 -16.74 -13.86
CA LEU A 88 -2.67 -18.13 -14.24
C LEU A 88 -3.88 -18.31 -15.18
N ALA A 89 -4.67 -17.25 -15.36
CA ALA A 89 -5.86 -17.21 -16.19
C ALA A 89 -5.53 -16.92 -17.67
#